data_AF-A0A655WTQ7-F1
#
_entry.id   AF-A0A655WTQ7-F1
#
_cell.length_a   1.000
_cell.length_b   1.000
_cell.length_c   1.000
_cell.angle_alpha   90.00
_cell.angle_beta   90.00
_cell.angle_gamma   90.00
#
_symmetry.space_group_name_H-M   'P 1'
#
loop_
_entity.id
_entity.type
_entity.pdbx_description
1 polymer ?
#
loop_
_entity_poly.entity_id
_entity_poly.type
_entity_poly.pdbx_seq_one_letter_code
_entity_poly.pdbx_strand_id
1 'polypeptide(L)'
;MKEQQAKEAKAAREAEKLREQKEQERLAAEQKAREEKERAAKAEAERKVKEEAAKKAEQERVAKEAAAAKAEQQRIEREKEAKLAEEKAKREKEVAAKAEQERLAKEKAAKEAADKAKKEKERAAKAEAERKAQEAALNDIFGSLSEESQQNNAARQQFVTSEVGRYGAIYTQLIRQNLLVEDSFRGKQCRVNLKLIPTGTGALLGSLTVLDGDSRLCAATKRAVAQVNSFPLPKDQPDVVEKLKNINLTVAPE
;
A
#
# COMPACT_ATOMS: atom_id res chain seq x y z
N MET A 1 11.79 -53.91 -162.38
CA MET A 1 12.83 -54.30 -161.41
C MET A 1 13.56 -53.13 -160.73
N LYS A 2 13.15 -51.85 -160.86
CA LYS A 2 13.75 -50.70 -160.13
C LYS A 2 12.82 -50.00 -159.14
N GLU A 3 11.53 -50.36 -159.10
CA GLU A 3 10.51 -49.71 -158.26
C GLU A 3 10.31 -50.37 -156.87
N GLN A 4 10.75 -51.61 -156.68
CA GLN A 4 10.69 -52.31 -155.39
C GLN A 4 11.80 -51.86 -154.42
N GLN A 5 12.99 -51.52 -154.93
CA GLN A 5 14.13 -51.09 -154.11
C GLN A 5 13.95 -49.69 -153.48
N ALA A 6 13.10 -48.83 -154.04
CA ALA A 6 12.83 -47.49 -153.51
C ALA A 6 11.82 -47.48 -152.35
N LYS A 7 10.92 -48.48 -152.27
CA LYS A 7 9.94 -48.59 -151.17
C LYS A 7 10.53 -49.22 -149.91
N GLU A 8 11.46 -50.17 -150.04
CA GLU A 8 12.16 -50.76 -148.90
C GLU A 8 13.12 -49.78 -148.21
N ALA A 9 13.81 -48.91 -148.97
CA ALA A 9 14.67 -47.86 -148.41
C ALA A 9 13.89 -46.77 -147.63
N LYS A 10 12.63 -46.54 -147.99
CA LYS A 10 11.76 -45.58 -147.28
C LYS A 10 11.19 -46.18 -145.98
N ALA A 11 10.79 -47.46 -146.02
CA ALA A 11 10.33 -48.19 -144.84
C ALA A 11 11.44 -48.37 -143.78
N ALA A 12 12.70 -48.58 -144.20
CA ALA A 12 13.84 -48.65 -143.28
C ALA A 12 14.10 -47.32 -142.56
N ARG A 13 14.02 -46.18 -143.25
CA ARG A 13 14.22 -44.84 -142.66
C ARG A 13 13.10 -44.41 -141.72
N GLU A 14 11.86 -44.81 -141.99
CA GLU A 14 10.73 -44.56 -141.08
C GLU A 14 10.80 -45.43 -139.82
N ALA A 15 11.25 -46.69 -139.95
CA ALA A 15 11.50 -47.56 -138.80
C ALA A 15 12.65 -47.07 -137.92
N GLU A 16 13.70 -46.49 -138.51
CA GLU A 16 14.84 -45.89 -137.78
C GLU A 16 14.44 -44.61 -137.04
N LYS A 17 13.70 -43.70 -137.68
CA LYS A 17 13.15 -42.50 -137.02
C LYS A 17 12.21 -42.83 -135.87
N LEU A 18 11.40 -43.87 -136.00
CA LEU A 18 10.51 -44.31 -134.93
C LEU A 18 11.30 -44.89 -133.73
N ARG A 19 12.46 -45.52 -133.98
CA ARG A 19 13.35 -45.99 -132.91
C ARG A 19 14.04 -44.84 -132.20
N GLU A 20 14.54 -43.85 -132.94
CA GLU A 20 15.12 -42.63 -132.36
C GLU A 20 14.10 -41.85 -131.51
N GLN A 21 12.85 -41.72 -131.98
CA GLN A 21 11.78 -41.08 -131.20
C GLN A 21 11.45 -41.84 -129.92
N LYS A 22 11.34 -43.17 -129.96
CA LYS A 22 11.10 -43.99 -128.76
C LYS A 22 12.28 -43.94 -127.78
N GLU A 23 13.50 -43.84 -128.27
CA GLU A 23 14.70 -43.71 -127.44
C GLU A 23 14.79 -42.35 -126.77
N GLN A 24 14.49 -41.27 -127.50
CA GLN A 24 14.35 -39.91 -126.95
C GLN A 24 13.24 -39.83 -125.89
N GLU A 25 12.09 -40.46 -126.14
CA GLU A 25 10.97 -40.48 -125.21
C GLU A 25 11.30 -41.29 -123.94
N ARG A 26 12.06 -42.39 -124.08
CA ARG A 26 12.57 -43.17 -122.94
C ARG A 26 13.58 -42.37 -122.11
N LEU A 27 14.50 -41.64 -122.75
CA LEU A 27 15.47 -40.78 -122.05
C LEU A 27 14.78 -39.60 -121.34
N ALA A 28 13.76 -38.99 -121.95
CA ALA A 28 12.96 -37.94 -121.32
C ALA A 28 12.12 -38.46 -120.14
N ALA A 29 11.57 -39.68 -120.26
CA ALA A 29 10.86 -40.34 -119.16
C ALA A 29 11.81 -40.71 -118.00
N GLU A 30 13.02 -41.18 -118.31
CA GLU A 30 14.04 -41.50 -117.32
C GLU A 30 14.57 -40.26 -116.59
N GLN A 31 14.78 -39.14 -117.31
CA GLN A 31 15.15 -37.86 -116.69
C GLN A 31 14.05 -37.34 -115.76
N LYS A 32 12.77 -37.35 -116.19
CA LYS A 32 11.65 -36.96 -115.32
C LYS A 32 11.53 -37.84 -114.08
N ALA A 33 11.69 -39.16 -114.23
CA ALA A 33 11.67 -40.08 -113.10
C ALA A 33 12.84 -39.85 -112.13
N ARG A 34 14.01 -39.43 -112.63
CA ARG A 34 15.17 -39.09 -111.79
C ARG A 34 14.97 -37.76 -111.06
N GLU A 35 14.44 -36.74 -111.73
CA GLU A 35 14.11 -35.44 -111.12
C GLU A 35 13.01 -35.57 -110.05
N GLU A 36 12.00 -36.40 -110.29
CA GLU A 36 10.92 -36.66 -109.32
C GLU A 36 11.44 -37.40 -108.09
N LYS A 37 12.32 -38.41 -108.27
CA LYS A 37 13.00 -39.08 -107.15
C LYS A 37 13.91 -38.14 -106.36
N GLU A 38 14.62 -37.23 -107.03
CA GLU A 38 15.48 -36.25 -106.35
C GLU A 38 14.64 -35.20 -105.59
N ARG A 39 13.51 -34.75 -106.14
CA ARG A 39 12.56 -33.87 -105.43
C ARG A 39 11.92 -34.56 -104.24
N ALA A 40 11.53 -35.84 -104.37
CA ALA A 40 11.01 -36.63 -103.27
C ALA A 40 12.06 -36.82 -102.15
N ALA A 41 13.32 -37.11 -102.53
CA ALA A 41 14.42 -37.24 -101.57
C ALA A 41 14.73 -35.92 -100.85
N LYS A 42 14.72 -34.78 -101.56
CA LYS A 42 14.93 -33.45 -100.94
C LYS A 42 13.77 -33.08 -100.01
N ALA A 43 12.53 -33.36 -100.39
CA ALA A 43 11.36 -33.10 -99.55
C ALA A 43 11.34 -33.98 -98.28
N GLU A 44 11.77 -35.24 -98.38
CA GLU A 44 11.90 -36.14 -97.22
C GLU A 44 13.03 -35.69 -96.29
N ALA A 45 14.18 -35.28 -96.83
CA ALA A 45 15.29 -34.73 -96.04
C ALA A 45 14.88 -33.43 -95.32
N GLU A 46 14.18 -32.52 -96.00
CA GLU A 46 13.69 -31.27 -95.40
C GLU A 46 12.64 -31.54 -94.30
N ARG A 47 11.76 -32.54 -94.48
CA ARG A 47 10.82 -32.97 -93.43
C ARG A 47 11.52 -33.51 -92.20
N LYS A 48 12.55 -34.36 -92.36
CA LYS A 48 13.32 -34.90 -91.23
C LYS A 48 14.04 -33.80 -90.45
N VAL A 49 14.66 -32.83 -91.14
CA VAL A 49 15.30 -31.68 -90.48
C VAL A 49 14.28 -30.81 -89.74
N LYS A 50 13.10 -30.55 -90.32
CA LYS A 50 12.03 -29.79 -89.66
C LYS A 50 11.46 -30.52 -88.44
N GLU A 51 11.30 -31.85 -88.51
CA GLU A 51 10.82 -32.66 -87.38
C GLU A 51 11.83 -32.71 -86.24
N GLU A 52 13.12 -32.87 -86.52
CA GLU A 52 14.17 -32.83 -85.50
C GLU A 52 14.30 -31.43 -84.86
N ALA A 53 14.16 -30.36 -85.65
CA ALA A 53 14.13 -29.00 -85.14
C ALA A 53 12.90 -28.75 -84.24
N ALA A 54 11.73 -29.25 -84.63
CA ALA A 54 10.51 -29.16 -83.81
C ALA A 54 10.64 -29.95 -82.50
N LYS A 55 11.17 -31.18 -82.54
CA LYS A 55 11.42 -31.99 -81.34
C LYS A 55 12.42 -31.33 -80.38
N LYS A 56 13.50 -30.73 -80.88
CA LYS A 56 14.46 -29.99 -80.04
C LYS A 56 13.83 -28.75 -79.42
N ALA A 57 13.04 -27.99 -80.17
CA ALA A 57 12.34 -26.81 -79.65
C ALA A 57 11.30 -27.18 -78.58
N GLU A 58 10.57 -28.29 -78.76
CA GLU A 58 9.61 -28.80 -77.79
C GLU A 58 10.31 -29.28 -76.50
N GLN A 59 11.40 -30.05 -76.62
CA GLN A 59 12.20 -30.47 -75.47
C GLN A 59 12.78 -29.28 -74.69
N GLU A 60 13.26 -28.24 -75.37
CA GLU A 60 13.76 -27.03 -74.71
C GLU A 60 12.64 -26.28 -73.98
N ARG A 61 11.44 -26.21 -74.56
CA ARG A 61 10.28 -25.56 -73.93
C ARG A 61 9.83 -26.31 -72.68
N VAL A 62 9.73 -27.64 -72.75
CA VAL A 62 9.40 -28.50 -71.59
C VAL A 62 10.46 -28.39 -70.50
N ALA A 63 11.75 -28.35 -70.86
CA ALA A 63 12.83 -28.17 -69.90
C ALA A 63 12.76 -26.79 -69.20
N LYS A 64 12.47 -25.71 -69.95
CA LYS A 64 12.30 -24.36 -69.39
C LYS A 64 11.08 -24.26 -68.47
N GLU A 65 9.96 -24.88 -68.86
CA GLU A 65 8.73 -24.89 -68.05
C GLU A 65 8.91 -25.69 -66.76
N ALA A 66 9.58 -26.85 -66.82
CA ALA A 66 9.93 -27.63 -65.64
C ALA A 66 10.92 -26.89 -64.71
N ALA A 67 11.87 -26.14 -65.27
CA ALA A 67 12.79 -25.30 -64.49
C ALA A 67 12.06 -24.12 -63.81
N ALA A 68 11.15 -23.46 -64.52
CA ALA A 68 10.32 -22.39 -63.98
C ALA A 68 9.38 -22.88 -62.88
N ALA A 69 8.74 -24.05 -63.06
CA ALA A 69 7.88 -24.66 -62.06
C ALA A 69 8.65 -25.03 -60.78
N LYS A 70 9.87 -25.57 -60.90
CA LYS A 70 10.74 -25.85 -59.73
C LYS A 70 11.20 -24.59 -59.01
N ALA A 71 11.54 -23.53 -59.76
CA ALA A 71 11.93 -22.24 -59.17
C ALA A 71 10.76 -21.59 -58.42
N GLU A 72 9.55 -21.65 -58.97
CA GLU A 72 8.33 -21.14 -58.33
C GLU A 72 7.99 -21.91 -57.06
N GLN A 73 8.07 -23.26 -57.10
CA GLN A 73 7.87 -24.09 -55.90
C GLN A 73 8.88 -23.75 -54.79
N GLN A 74 10.16 -23.63 -55.12
CA GLN A 74 11.17 -23.23 -54.13
C GLN A 74 10.93 -21.83 -53.57
N ARG A 75 10.43 -20.89 -54.37
CA ARG A 75 10.11 -19.53 -53.91
C ARG A 75 8.93 -19.54 -52.94
N ILE A 76 7.88 -20.30 -53.26
CA ILE A 76 6.70 -20.46 -52.38
C ILE A 76 7.09 -21.11 -51.05
N GLU A 77 7.96 -22.12 -51.07
CA GLU A 77 8.41 -22.84 -49.88
C GLU A 77 9.26 -21.93 -48.96
N ARG A 78 10.20 -21.16 -49.55
CA ARG A 78 10.97 -20.15 -48.81
C ARG A 78 10.10 -19.03 -48.25
N GLU A 79 9.09 -18.57 -48.99
CA GLU A 79 8.16 -17.54 -48.50
C GLU A 79 7.32 -18.06 -47.32
N LYS A 80 6.88 -19.33 -47.38
CA LYS A 80 6.16 -19.97 -46.27
C LYS A 80 7.04 -20.11 -45.04
N GLU A 81 8.28 -20.59 -45.18
CA GLU A 81 9.24 -20.67 -44.07
C GLU A 81 9.56 -19.30 -43.47
N ALA A 82 9.77 -18.27 -44.32
CA ALA A 82 10.02 -16.91 -43.86
C ALA A 82 8.82 -16.34 -43.07
N LYS A 83 7.59 -16.54 -43.53
CA LYS A 83 6.38 -16.11 -42.82
C LYS A 83 6.20 -16.85 -41.48
N LEU A 84 6.46 -18.15 -41.44
CA LEU A 84 6.39 -18.94 -40.20
C LEU A 84 7.45 -18.51 -39.18
N ALA A 85 8.67 -18.22 -39.64
CA ALA A 85 9.74 -17.69 -38.80
C ALA A 85 9.42 -16.29 -38.26
N GLU A 86 8.85 -15.40 -39.09
CA GLU A 86 8.44 -14.06 -38.69
C GLU A 86 7.29 -14.10 -37.67
N GLU A 87 6.28 -14.95 -37.89
CA GLU A 87 5.16 -15.12 -36.95
C GLU A 87 5.65 -15.67 -35.60
N LYS A 88 6.54 -16.67 -35.62
CA LYS A 88 7.12 -17.23 -34.39
C LYS A 88 7.94 -16.18 -33.64
N ALA A 89 8.76 -15.40 -34.34
CA ALA A 89 9.55 -14.32 -33.75
C ALA A 89 8.67 -13.19 -33.17
N LYS A 90 7.56 -12.84 -33.84
CA LYS A 90 6.58 -11.87 -33.33
C LYS A 90 5.90 -12.39 -32.07
N ARG A 91 5.49 -13.66 -32.05
CA ARG A 91 4.83 -14.28 -30.90
C ARG A 91 5.76 -14.40 -29.70
N GLU A 92 7.02 -14.76 -29.90
CA GLU A 92 8.03 -14.79 -28.83
C GLU A 92 8.30 -13.38 -28.25
N LYS A 93 8.40 -12.35 -29.11
CA LYS A 93 8.53 -10.95 -28.66
C LYS A 93 7.31 -10.47 -27.88
N GLU A 94 6.09 -10.82 -28.30
CA GLU A 94 4.88 -10.43 -27.59
C GLU A 94 4.77 -11.11 -26.22
N VAL A 95 5.13 -12.39 -26.13
CA VAL A 95 5.16 -13.13 -24.86
C VAL A 95 6.22 -12.54 -23.92
N ALA A 96 7.42 -12.24 -24.43
CA ALA A 96 8.48 -11.60 -23.64
C ALA A 96 8.06 -10.20 -23.14
N ALA A 97 7.43 -9.38 -24.00
CA ALA A 97 6.94 -8.05 -23.63
C ALA A 97 5.82 -8.12 -22.58
N LYS A 98 4.89 -9.07 -22.70
CA LYS A 98 3.83 -9.28 -21.70
C LYS A 98 4.40 -9.73 -20.36
N ALA A 99 5.36 -10.66 -20.36
CA ALA A 99 6.02 -11.12 -19.13
C ALA A 99 6.80 -9.99 -18.44
N GLU A 100 7.48 -9.13 -19.20
CA GLU A 100 8.17 -7.96 -18.65
C GLU A 100 7.19 -6.93 -18.08
N GLN A 101 6.10 -6.62 -18.78
CA GLN A 101 5.06 -5.72 -18.26
C GLN A 101 4.42 -6.26 -16.98
N GLU A 102 4.13 -7.56 -16.90
CA GLU A 102 3.58 -8.17 -15.69
C GLU A 102 4.56 -8.09 -14.51
N ARG A 103 5.86 -8.30 -14.76
CA ARG A 103 6.89 -8.17 -13.73
C ARG A 103 7.00 -6.73 -13.22
N LEU A 104 7.01 -5.74 -14.12
CA LEU A 104 7.02 -4.33 -13.73
C LEU A 104 5.75 -3.94 -12.96
N ALA A 105 4.58 -4.44 -13.36
CA ALA A 105 3.32 -4.18 -12.67
C ALA A 105 3.34 -4.78 -11.25
N LYS A 106 3.80 -6.03 -11.08
CA LYS A 106 3.96 -6.66 -9.77
C LYS A 106 4.96 -5.94 -8.89
N GLU A 107 6.10 -5.49 -9.45
CA GLU A 107 7.11 -4.74 -8.67
C GLU A 107 6.57 -3.37 -8.20
N LYS A 108 5.87 -2.63 -9.08
CA LYS A 108 5.22 -1.37 -8.69
C LYS A 108 4.18 -1.58 -7.60
N ALA A 109 3.31 -2.59 -7.75
CA ALA A 109 2.30 -2.90 -6.74
C ALA A 109 2.93 -3.31 -5.40
N ALA A 110 4.02 -4.09 -5.42
CA ALA A 110 4.74 -4.47 -4.21
C ALA A 110 5.41 -3.27 -3.52
N LYS A 111 6.03 -2.36 -4.28
CA LYS A 111 6.61 -1.11 -3.75
C LYS A 111 5.55 -0.20 -3.14
N GLU A 112 4.43 -0.01 -3.83
CA GLU A 112 3.34 0.84 -3.32
C GLU A 112 2.70 0.26 -2.04
N ALA A 113 2.51 -1.06 -1.98
CA ALA A 113 2.04 -1.73 -0.78
C ALA A 113 3.03 -1.58 0.40
N ALA A 114 4.34 -1.71 0.14
CA ALA A 114 5.38 -1.52 1.15
C ALA A 114 5.43 -0.08 1.67
N ASP A 115 5.33 0.92 0.79
CA ASP A 115 5.29 2.33 1.17
C ASP A 115 4.03 2.68 1.97
N LYS A 116 2.86 2.14 1.58
CA LYS A 116 1.62 2.32 2.33
C LYS A 116 1.72 1.72 3.73
N ALA A 117 2.27 0.50 3.85
CA ALA A 117 2.48 -0.16 5.14
C ALA A 117 3.48 0.61 6.03
N LYS A 118 4.54 1.21 5.47
CA LYS A 118 5.47 2.06 6.23
C LYS A 118 4.79 3.33 6.73
N LYS A 119 4.03 4.03 5.87
CA LYS A 119 3.29 5.24 6.26
C LYS A 119 2.25 4.95 7.34
N GLU A 120 1.57 3.81 7.27
CA GLU A 120 0.59 3.42 8.28
C GLU A 120 1.26 3.09 9.63
N LYS A 121 2.38 2.36 9.63
CA LYS A 121 3.16 2.13 10.84
C LYS A 121 3.70 3.42 11.46
N GLU A 122 4.18 4.36 10.64
CA GLU A 122 4.66 5.65 11.15
C GLU A 122 3.52 6.49 11.74
N ARG A 123 2.33 6.49 11.12
CA ARG A 123 1.14 7.14 11.67
C ARG A 123 0.68 6.51 12.98
N ALA A 124 0.67 5.18 13.05
CA ALA A 124 0.33 4.46 14.29
C ALA A 124 1.32 4.77 15.41
N ALA A 125 2.63 4.75 15.12
CA ALA A 125 3.67 5.10 16.08
C ALA A 125 3.58 6.55 16.57
N LYS A 126 3.30 7.51 15.67
CA LYS A 126 3.07 8.92 16.04
C LYS A 126 1.82 9.08 16.92
N ALA A 127 0.72 8.42 16.57
CA ALA A 127 -0.51 8.46 17.37
C ALA A 127 -0.30 7.84 18.76
N GLU A 128 0.44 6.73 18.87
CA GLU A 128 0.76 6.12 20.16
C GLU A 128 1.67 7.02 21.02
N ALA A 129 2.69 7.62 20.40
CA ALA A 129 3.58 8.56 21.09
C ALA A 129 2.81 9.80 21.60
N GLU A 130 1.89 10.33 20.80
CA GLU A 130 1.03 11.44 21.20
C GLU A 130 0.10 11.05 22.35
N ARG A 131 -0.53 9.87 22.31
CA ARG A 131 -1.35 9.37 23.42
C ARG A 131 -0.55 9.22 24.71
N LYS A 132 0.66 8.65 24.64
CA LYS A 132 1.55 8.52 25.80
C LYS A 132 2.00 9.88 26.35
N ALA A 133 2.29 10.85 25.48
CA ALA A 133 2.63 12.20 25.91
C ALA A 133 1.45 12.90 26.59
N GLN A 134 0.24 12.77 26.05
CA GLN A 134 -0.98 13.30 26.69
C GLN A 134 -1.21 12.63 28.04
N GLU A 135 -1.12 11.31 28.14
CA GLU A 135 -1.32 10.58 29.39
C GLU A 135 -0.27 10.96 30.45
N ALA A 136 1.00 11.12 30.06
CA ALA A 136 2.04 11.60 30.96
C ALA A 136 1.76 13.04 31.45
N ALA A 137 1.32 13.93 30.55
CA ALA A 137 0.95 15.30 30.93
C ALA A 137 -0.26 15.34 31.87
N LEU A 138 -1.28 14.51 31.65
CA LEU A 138 -2.41 14.39 32.57
C LEU A 138 -1.94 13.87 33.95
N ASN A 139 -1.13 12.81 33.97
CA ASN A 139 -0.63 12.24 35.22
C ASN A 139 0.23 13.23 36.03
N ASP A 140 1.02 14.06 35.37
CA ASP A 140 1.82 15.13 36.01
C ASP A 140 0.92 16.21 36.64
N ILE A 141 -0.14 16.63 35.94
CA ILE A 141 -1.13 17.58 36.47
C ILE A 141 -1.86 16.99 37.69
N PHE A 142 -2.31 15.73 37.61
CA PHE A 142 -2.98 15.09 38.75
C PHE A 142 -2.04 14.83 39.93
N GLY A 143 -0.77 14.51 39.66
CA GLY A 143 0.27 14.35 40.68
C GLY A 143 0.48 15.64 41.46
N SER A 144 0.81 16.73 40.75
CA SER A 144 1.04 18.05 41.36
C SER A 144 -0.18 18.58 42.13
N LEU A 145 -1.39 18.46 41.57
CA LEU A 145 -2.61 18.90 42.25
C LEU A 145 -2.87 18.11 43.54
N SER A 146 -2.55 16.81 43.55
CA SER A 146 -2.70 15.97 44.74
C SER A 146 -1.69 16.33 45.82
N GLU A 147 -0.44 16.56 45.45
CA GLU A 147 0.62 17.01 46.37
C GLU A 147 0.31 18.39 46.95
N GLU A 148 -0.10 19.35 46.13
CA GLU A 148 -0.54 20.68 46.59
C GLU A 148 -1.74 20.59 47.53
N SER A 149 -2.73 19.73 47.22
CA SER A 149 -3.88 19.52 48.10
C SER A 149 -3.48 18.96 49.47
N GLN A 150 -2.56 17.99 49.49
CA GLN A 150 -2.05 17.41 50.73
C GLN A 150 -1.26 18.43 51.56
N GLN A 151 -0.39 19.22 50.92
CA GLN A 151 0.38 20.27 51.60
C GLN A 151 -0.53 21.36 52.16
N ASN A 152 -1.51 21.82 51.38
CA ASN A 152 -2.49 22.81 51.83
C ASN A 152 -3.32 22.32 53.01
N ASN A 153 -3.77 21.06 52.98
CA ASN A 153 -4.49 20.45 54.10
C ASN A 153 -3.61 20.32 55.35
N ALA A 154 -2.35 19.92 55.21
CA ALA A 154 -1.42 19.83 56.33
C ALA A 154 -1.16 21.21 56.96
N ALA A 155 -0.89 22.23 56.14
CA ALA A 155 -0.70 23.60 56.59
C ALA A 155 -1.96 24.15 57.29
N ARG A 156 -3.14 23.87 56.73
CA ARG A 156 -4.42 24.28 57.34
C ARG A 156 -4.67 23.60 58.68
N GLN A 157 -4.39 22.30 58.80
CA GLN A 157 -4.54 21.57 60.06
C GLN A 157 -3.58 22.09 61.14
N GLN A 158 -2.34 22.42 60.77
CA GLN A 158 -1.37 23.03 61.68
C GLN A 158 -1.87 24.41 62.15
N PHE A 159 -2.37 25.24 61.23
CA PHE A 159 -2.97 26.53 61.57
C PHE A 159 -4.14 26.39 62.55
N VAL A 160 -5.08 25.48 62.27
CA VAL A 160 -6.22 25.23 63.16
C VAL A 160 -5.76 24.76 64.53
N THR A 161 -4.78 23.86 64.60
CA THR A 161 -4.25 23.35 65.88
C THR A 161 -3.58 24.46 66.70
N SER A 162 -2.79 25.32 66.04
CA SER A 162 -2.15 26.47 66.68
C SER A 162 -3.18 27.46 67.23
N GLU A 163 -4.20 27.81 66.43
CA GLU A 163 -5.24 28.74 66.87
C GLU A 163 -6.11 28.15 68.00
N VAL A 164 -6.44 26.85 67.94
CA VAL A 164 -7.14 26.17 69.04
C VAL A 164 -6.33 26.22 70.34
N GLY A 165 -5.01 26.02 70.27
CA GLY A 165 -4.13 26.17 71.42
C GLY A 165 -4.09 27.59 71.96
N ARG A 166 -3.98 28.59 71.07
CA ARG A 166 -3.96 30.02 71.43
C ARG A 166 -5.24 30.45 72.13
N TYR A 167 -6.40 30.14 71.56
CA TYR A 167 -7.69 30.44 72.17
C TYR A 167 -7.94 29.61 73.44
N GLY A 168 -7.51 28.35 73.48
CA GLY A 168 -7.57 27.53 74.69
C GLY A 168 -6.81 28.17 75.86
N ALA A 169 -5.63 28.74 75.62
CA ALA A 169 -4.89 29.49 76.63
C ALA A 169 -5.63 30.76 77.08
N ILE A 170 -6.22 31.52 76.15
CA ILE A 170 -7.04 32.70 76.46
C ILE A 170 -8.22 32.32 77.35
N TYR A 171 -8.94 31.24 77.01
CA TYR A 171 -10.10 30.78 77.78
C TYR A 171 -9.69 30.33 79.18
N THR A 172 -8.60 29.56 79.27
CA THR A 172 -8.05 29.11 80.55
C THR A 172 -7.64 30.29 81.43
N GLN A 173 -7.11 31.37 80.83
CA GLN A 173 -6.76 32.58 81.56
C GLN A 173 -8.01 33.35 82.05
N LEU A 174 -9.04 33.51 81.21
CA LEU A 174 -10.30 34.15 81.61
C LEU A 174 -11.00 33.40 82.75
N ILE A 175 -10.92 32.07 82.73
CA ILE A 175 -11.45 31.23 83.80
C ILE A 175 -10.62 31.41 85.08
N ARG A 176 -9.28 31.39 84.96
CA ARG A 176 -8.38 31.59 86.11
C ARG A 176 -8.59 32.95 86.79
N GLN A 177 -8.83 34.02 86.03
CA GLN A 177 -9.12 35.35 86.59
C GLN A 177 -10.35 35.38 87.50
N ASN A 178 -11.33 34.49 87.26
CA ASN A 178 -12.55 34.37 88.05
C ASN A 178 -12.48 33.21 89.06
N LEU A 179 -11.34 32.52 89.16
CA LEU A 179 -11.16 31.40 90.08
C LEU A 179 -10.77 31.91 91.47
N LEU A 180 -11.60 31.63 92.47
CA LEU A 180 -11.25 31.89 93.86
C LEU A 180 -10.17 30.90 94.29
N VAL A 181 -8.92 31.35 94.36
CA VAL A 181 -7.77 30.49 94.69
C VAL A 181 -7.74 30.20 96.19
N GLU A 182 -7.60 28.92 96.55
CA GLU A 182 -7.41 28.43 97.91
C GLU A 182 -6.12 27.62 98.00
N ASP A 183 -5.48 27.58 99.17
CA ASP A 183 -4.28 26.76 99.41
C ASP A 183 -4.52 25.27 99.12
N SER A 184 -5.76 24.82 99.27
CA SER A 184 -6.18 23.44 99.00
C SER A 184 -6.09 23.03 97.53
N PHE A 185 -5.93 23.99 96.61
CA PHE A 185 -5.86 23.75 95.17
C PHE A 185 -4.43 23.60 94.64
N ARG A 186 -3.39 23.89 95.46
CA ARG A 186 -1.99 23.80 95.00
C ARG A 186 -1.64 22.39 94.50
N GLY A 187 -1.11 22.31 93.28
CA GLY A 187 -0.77 21.05 92.62
C GLY A 187 -1.97 20.21 92.16
N LYS A 188 -3.19 20.77 92.20
CA LYS A 188 -4.40 20.14 91.67
C LYS A 188 -4.73 20.71 90.29
N GLN A 189 -5.40 19.90 89.48
CA GLN A 189 -5.89 20.30 88.16
C GLN A 189 -7.33 19.80 87.99
N CYS A 190 -8.10 20.52 87.18
CA CYS A 190 -9.42 20.09 86.74
C CYS A 190 -9.50 20.16 85.22
N ARG A 191 -9.75 19.02 84.55
CA ARG A 191 -10.04 19.02 83.11
C ARG A 191 -11.53 19.13 82.89
N VAL A 192 -11.90 20.08 82.06
CA VAL A 192 -13.28 20.41 81.72
C VAL A 192 -13.45 20.48 80.21
N ASN A 193 -14.64 20.09 79.74
CA ASN A 193 -15.07 20.28 78.38
C ASN A 193 -16.08 21.43 78.33
N LEU A 194 -15.75 22.46 77.56
CA LEU A 194 -16.60 23.63 77.34
C LEU A 194 -17.32 23.48 76.01
N LYS A 195 -18.65 23.56 76.05
CA LYS A 195 -19.46 23.76 74.84
C LYS A 195 -19.88 25.21 74.74
N LEU A 196 -19.40 25.90 73.71
CA LEU A 196 -19.62 27.31 73.48
C LEU A 196 -20.64 27.53 72.37
N ILE A 197 -21.47 28.55 72.53
CA ILE A 197 -22.49 28.98 71.57
C ILE A 197 -22.03 30.31 70.95
N PRO A 198 -21.64 30.33 69.66
CA PRO A 198 -21.23 31.56 69.00
C PRO A 198 -22.33 32.63 69.06
N THR A 199 -21.96 33.83 69.52
CA THR A 199 -22.87 34.97 69.68
C THR A 199 -22.14 36.24 69.26
N GLY A 200 -22.46 36.76 68.07
CA GLY A 200 -21.79 37.94 67.51
C GLY A 200 -20.29 37.72 67.26
N THR A 201 -19.44 38.48 67.93
CA THR A 201 -17.97 38.41 67.81
C THR A 201 -17.29 37.46 68.80
N GLY A 202 -18.05 36.82 69.69
CA GLY A 202 -17.54 35.87 70.68
C GLY A 202 -18.46 34.67 70.83
N ALA A 203 -18.39 34.00 71.98
CA ALA A 203 -19.23 32.88 72.31
C ALA A 203 -19.61 32.89 73.79
N LEU A 204 -20.80 32.38 74.09
CA LEU A 204 -21.30 32.21 75.45
C LEU A 204 -21.18 30.74 75.86
N LEU A 205 -21.12 30.49 77.17
CA LEU A 205 -21.14 29.13 77.70
C LEU A 205 -22.52 28.51 77.43
N GLY A 206 -22.56 27.43 76.65
CA GLY A 206 -23.76 26.60 76.49
C GLY A 206 -23.84 25.53 77.58
N SER A 207 -22.77 24.75 77.73
CA SER A 207 -22.68 23.73 78.79
C SER A 207 -21.24 23.46 79.21
N LEU A 208 -21.05 23.07 80.47
CA LEU A 208 -19.75 22.70 81.03
C LEU A 208 -19.81 21.27 81.58
N THR A 209 -18.91 20.42 81.10
CA THR A 209 -18.76 19.04 81.59
C THR A 209 -17.42 18.90 82.28
N VAL A 210 -17.39 18.32 83.49
CA VAL A 210 -16.14 17.97 84.16
C VAL A 210 -15.72 16.58 83.69
N LEU A 211 -14.49 16.47 83.20
CA LEU A 211 -13.92 15.20 82.74
C LEU A 211 -13.22 14.49 83.90
N ASP A 212 -12.29 15.19 84.56
CA ASP A 212 -11.58 14.71 85.74
C ASP A 212 -10.98 15.86 86.56
N GLY A 213 -10.46 15.54 87.74
CA GLY A 213 -9.78 16.49 88.62
C GLY A 213 -10.22 16.45 90.07
N ASP A 214 -9.66 17.34 90.89
CA ASP A 214 -10.07 17.51 92.28
C ASP A 214 -11.49 18.09 92.37
N SER A 215 -12.36 17.48 93.17
CA SER A 215 -13.77 17.85 93.26
C SER A 215 -14.00 19.30 93.69
N ARG A 216 -13.17 19.85 94.59
CA ARG A 216 -13.30 21.22 95.08
C ARG A 216 -12.82 22.22 94.04
N LEU A 217 -11.68 21.93 93.40
CA LEU A 217 -11.16 22.75 92.29
C LEU A 217 -12.11 22.74 91.10
N CYS A 218 -12.71 21.60 90.77
CA CYS A 218 -13.69 21.51 89.69
C CYS A 218 -14.98 22.27 90.01
N ALA A 219 -15.46 22.25 91.26
CA ALA A 219 -16.59 23.06 91.68
C ALA A 219 -16.29 24.57 91.60
N ALA A 220 -15.10 24.99 92.02
CA ALA A 220 -14.64 26.37 91.88
C ALA A 220 -14.51 26.77 90.40
N THR A 221 -13.97 25.89 89.57
CA THR A 221 -13.84 26.08 88.12
C THR A 221 -15.21 26.23 87.46
N LYS A 222 -16.23 25.44 87.85
CA LYS A 222 -17.60 25.61 87.33
C LYS A 222 -18.16 27.00 87.60
N ARG A 223 -17.94 27.55 88.80
CA ARG A 223 -18.36 28.91 89.16
C ARG A 223 -17.60 29.96 88.35
N ALA A 224 -16.27 29.81 88.26
CA ALA A 224 -15.42 30.73 87.52
C ALA A 224 -15.79 30.80 86.03
N VAL A 225 -16.05 29.66 85.39
CA VAL A 225 -16.48 29.60 83.98
C VAL A 225 -17.84 30.29 83.79
N ALA A 226 -18.77 30.12 84.72
CA ALA A 226 -20.09 30.76 84.66
C ALA A 226 -20.06 32.28 84.85
N GLN A 227 -18.97 32.83 85.43
CA GLN A 227 -18.76 34.27 85.59
C GLN A 227 -18.06 34.91 84.37
N VAL A 228 -17.59 34.13 83.40
CA VAL A 228 -16.99 34.66 82.18
C VAL A 228 -18.09 35.24 81.28
N ASN A 229 -18.02 36.54 81.01
CA ASN A 229 -19.03 37.25 80.22
C ASN A 229 -19.10 36.78 78.75
N SER A 230 -17.95 36.52 78.11
CA SER A 230 -17.87 36.07 76.73
C SER A 230 -16.49 35.48 76.42
N PHE A 231 -16.46 34.45 75.59
CA PHE A 231 -15.26 33.80 75.08
C PHE A 231 -14.95 34.35 73.68
N PRO A 232 -13.79 35.00 73.46
CA PRO A 232 -13.43 35.52 72.14
C PRO A 232 -13.36 34.42 71.08
N LEU A 233 -13.86 34.69 69.87
CA LEU A 233 -13.71 33.80 68.72
C LEU A 233 -12.92 34.49 67.59
N PRO A 234 -12.18 33.74 66.75
CA PRO A 234 -11.57 34.29 65.56
C PRO A 234 -12.63 34.68 64.54
N LYS A 235 -12.40 35.78 63.83
CA LYS A 235 -13.21 36.17 62.66
C LYS A 235 -12.76 35.38 61.44
N ASP A 236 -13.70 35.02 60.58
CA ASP A 236 -13.45 34.41 59.26
C ASP A 236 -12.72 33.05 59.26
N GLN A 237 -12.75 32.32 60.39
CA GLN A 237 -12.11 31.01 60.55
C GLN A 237 -13.11 29.96 61.08
N PRO A 238 -14.08 29.52 60.25
CA PRO A 238 -15.17 28.66 60.70
C PRO A 238 -14.69 27.29 61.20
N ASP A 239 -13.64 26.75 60.58
CA ASP A 239 -13.00 25.48 60.98
C ASP A 239 -12.35 25.54 62.35
N VAL A 240 -11.74 26.68 62.71
CA VAL A 240 -11.24 26.93 64.07
C VAL A 240 -12.40 27.08 65.04
N VAL A 241 -13.42 27.86 64.68
CA VAL A 241 -14.62 28.07 65.51
C VAL A 241 -15.32 26.75 65.83
N GLU A 242 -15.45 25.82 64.88
CA GLU A 242 -16.04 24.50 65.13
C GLU A 242 -15.25 23.69 66.18
N LYS A 243 -13.92 23.80 66.21
CA LYS A 243 -13.09 23.18 67.26
C LYS A 243 -13.23 23.90 68.60
N LEU A 244 -13.34 25.23 68.60
CA LEU A 244 -13.48 26.04 69.82
C LEU A 244 -14.87 25.90 70.46
N LYS A 245 -15.91 25.63 69.67
CA LYS A 245 -17.27 25.33 70.17
C LYS A 245 -17.31 24.13 71.10
N ASN A 246 -16.34 23.23 71.02
CA ASN A 246 -16.25 22.05 71.87
C ASN A 246 -14.79 21.77 72.24
N ILE A 247 -14.29 22.45 73.26
CA ILE A 247 -12.87 22.43 73.65
C ILE A 247 -12.65 21.83 75.04
N ASN A 248 -11.60 21.03 75.17
CA ASN A 248 -11.12 20.52 76.46
C ASN A 248 -10.06 21.46 77.01
N LEU A 249 -10.24 21.94 78.24
CA LEU A 249 -9.31 22.81 78.94
C LEU A 249 -8.89 22.16 80.25
N THR A 250 -7.62 22.35 80.62
CA THR A 250 -7.09 22.01 81.93
C THR A 250 -6.93 23.28 82.73
N VAL A 251 -7.68 23.41 83.82
CA VAL A 251 -7.60 24.54 84.74
C VAL A 251 -6.80 24.12 85.96
N ALA A 252 -5.77 24.90 86.28
CA ALA A 252 -4.95 24.75 87.47
C ALA A 252 -4.77 26.15 88.11
N PRO A 253 -4.73 26.26 89.44
CA PRO A 253 -4.22 27.48 90.07
C PRO A 253 -2.73 27.62 89.77
N GLU A 254 -2.23 28.85 89.67
CA GLU A 254 -0.79 29.10 89.58
C GLU A 254 -0.05 28.67 90.86
#